data_AF-A0A1X0RE12-F1
#
_entry.id   AF-A0A1X0RE12-F1
#
_cell.length_a   1.000
_cell.length_b   1.000
_cell.length_c   1.000
_cell.angle_alpha   90.00
_cell.angle_beta   90.00
_cell.angle_gamma   90.00
#
_symmetry.space_group_name_H-M   'P 1'
#
loop_
_entity.id
_entity.type
_entity.pdbx_description
1 polymer ?
#
loop_
_entity_poly.entity_id
_entity_poly.type
_entity_poly.pdbx_seq_one_letter_code
_entity_poly.pdbx_strand_id
1 'polypeptide(L)'
;MLNPSNKRASMFGATYDLLEYHVTVIVILHENQRATSLLGLSRPQFSENYLTKNDIRGPWSLHPTGEPMTKDMVTLPETNTNSHRTSSLSNWFWLTDWQIDYSNPRVDPTSGWQYARSFDDDDALWTPVAPTSGYNWVRRRRWVRVMKRRMDLNNGIHRGENMTFAVDEEEEEEEEEQVQQPDYLMQAEQIVQSVNSDILETDRTDIEQILKENIQKYQQAVDILSNAIQSKSQITE
;
A
#
# COMPACT_ATOMS: atom_id res chain seq x y z
N MET A 1 -12.21 0.80 7.04
CA MET A 1 -11.92 0.52 5.62
C MET A 1 -11.22 1.73 5.02
N LEU A 2 -9.96 1.60 4.60
CA LEU A 2 -9.28 2.66 3.84
C LEU A 2 -9.80 2.66 2.38
N ASN A 3 -10.42 3.78 2.02
CA ASN A 3 -10.75 4.36 0.72
C ASN A 3 -10.70 3.49 -0.57
N PRO A 4 -11.82 3.34 -1.31
CA PRO A 4 -11.84 2.80 -2.67
C PRO A 4 -11.08 3.66 -3.71
N SER A 5 -10.64 4.88 -3.37
CA SER A 5 -9.91 5.79 -4.27
C SER A 5 -8.38 5.68 -4.24
N ASN A 6 -7.83 4.62 -3.64
CA ASN A 6 -6.48 4.20 -4.01
C ASN A 6 -6.38 3.76 -5.48
N LYS A 7 -7.54 3.62 -6.15
CA LYS A 7 -7.71 3.45 -7.59
C LYS A 7 -7.70 4.80 -8.30
N ARG A 8 -6.60 5.13 -8.98
CA ARG A 8 -6.59 6.21 -9.98
C ARG A 8 -6.90 5.63 -11.35
N ALA A 9 -7.83 6.23 -12.10
CA ALA A 9 -8.04 5.85 -13.51
C ALA A 9 -6.79 6.25 -14.31
N SER A 10 -6.13 5.27 -14.93
CA SER A 10 -5.11 5.48 -15.95
C SER A 10 -5.77 6.01 -17.23
N MET A 11 -5.02 6.73 -18.07
CA MET A 11 -5.50 7.18 -19.39
C MET A 11 -5.96 6.02 -20.30
N PHE A 12 -5.63 4.78 -19.95
CA PHE A 12 -5.96 3.55 -20.69
C PHE A 12 -7.09 2.72 -20.04
N GLY A 13 -7.88 3.30 -19.12
CA GLY A 13 -9.02 2.60 -18.49
C GLY A 13 -8.65 1.60 -17.38
N ALA A 14 -7.36 1.33 -17.17
CA ALA A 14 -6.88 0.54 -16.04
C ALA A 14 -7.00 1.30 -14.71
N THR A 15 -7.51 0.65 -13.66
CA THR A 15 -7.55 1.22 -12.30
C THR A 15 -6.24 0.96 -11.59
N TYR A 16 -5.45 2.01 -11.36
CA TYR A 16 -4.18 1.94 -10.64
C TYR A 16 -4.43 1.89 -9.13
N ASP A 17 -4.32 0.71 -8.50
CA ASP A 17 -4.47 0.54 -7.05
C ASP A 17 -3.13 0.70 -6.30
N LEU A 18 -2.98 1.79 -5.54
CA LEU A 18 -1.78 2.07 -4.76
C LEU A 18 -1.38 0.92 -3.80
N LEU A 19 -2.34 0.15 -3.29
CA LEU A 19 -2.06 -0.94 -2.34
C LEU A 19 -1.48 -2.18 -3.02
N GLU A 20 -1.76 -2.34 -4.32
CA GLU A 20 -1.27 -3.45 -5.12
C GLU A 20 0.18 -3.19 -5.54
N TYR A 21 0.43 -2.01 -6.11
CA TYR A 21 1.70 -1.67 -6.76
C TYR A 21 2.78 -1.15 -5.83
N HIS A 22 2.42 -0.57 -4.67
CA HIS A 22 3.41 0.00 -3.76
C HIS A 22 3.53 -0.78 -2.45
N VAL A 23 4.78 -0.90 -1.99
CA VAL A 23 5.10 -1.45 -0.66
C VAL A 23 5.10 -0.39 0.43
N THR A 24 5.09 0.89 0.07
CA THR A 24 5.05 2.02 1.00
C THR A 24 4.05 3.03 0.49
N VAL A 25 3.06 3.36 1.31
CA VAL A 25 1.94 4.22 0.94
C VAL A 25 1.79 5.32 1.98
N ILE A 26 1.60 6.54 1.49
CA ILE A 26 1.36 7.72 2.33
C ILE A 26 -0.15 7.95 2.38
N VAL A 27 -0.72 7.93 3.57
CA VAL A 27 -2.10 8.32 3.83
C VAL A 27 -2.13 9.79 4.20
N ILE A 28 -3.06 10.54 3.61
CA ILE A 28 -3.16 11.99 3.77
C ILE A 28 -4.56 12.36 4.27
N LEU A 29 -4.65 13.00 5.43
CA LEU A 29 -5.85 13.66 5.95
C LEU A 29 -5.70 15.18 5.90
N HIS A 30 -6.81 15.88 5.74
CA HIS A 30 -6.90 17.32 5.97
C HIS A 30 -7.67 17.58 7.26
N GLU A 31 -7.08 18.39 8.15
CA GLU A 31 -7.78 19.06 9.25
C GLU A 31 -8.37 20.36 8.71
N ASN A 32 -9.68 20.56 8.85
CA ASN A 32 -10.42 21.62 8.20
C ASN A 32 -11.08 22.56 9.22
N GLN A 33 -10.99 23.86 8.99
CA GLN A 33 -11.63 24.87 9.84
C GLN A 33 -12.19 26.01 9.01
N ARG A 34 -13.28 26.61 9.49
CA ARG A 34 -13.87 27.80 8.87
C ARG A 34 -13.60 29.03 9.73
N ALA A 35 -13.43 30.16 9.08
CA ALA A 35 -13.32 31.45 9.75
C ALA A 35 -14.69 31.98 10.16
N THR A 36 -14.73 32.60 11.34
CA THR A 36 -15.71 33.63 11.67
C THR A 36 -15.00 34.98 11.80
N SER A 37 -15.68 36.07 11.47
CA SER A 37 -15.19 37.44 11.71
C SER A 37 -16.37 38.29 12.18
N LEU A 38 -16.19 39.02 13.27
CA LEU A 38 -17.20 39.94 13.77
C LEU A 38 -17.26 41.14 12.81
N LEU A 39 -18.34 41.24 12.04
CA LEU A 39 -18.59 42.31 11.06
C LEU A 39 -17.52 42.45 9.95
N GLY A 40 -16.63 41.47 9.77
CA GLY A 40 -15.61 41.47 8.72
C GLY A 40 -14.44 42.45 8.93
N LEU A 41 -14.42 43.19 10.04
CA LEU A 41 -13.42 44.22 10.34
C LEU A 41 -12.23 43.68 11.14
N SER A 42 -12.35 42.50 11.75
CA SER A 42 -11.31 41.90 12.58
C SER A 42 -10.62 40.73 11.89
N ARG A 43 -9.41 40.42 12.38
CA ARG A 43 -8.65 39.24 11.95
C ARG A 43 -9.53 37.99 12.11
N PRO A 44 -9.68 37.18 11.06
CA PRO A 44 -10.54 36.01 11.12
C PRO A 44 -10.08 35.00 12.20
N GLN A 45 -11.03 34.48 12.97
CA GLN A 45 -10.80 33.40 13.92
C GLN A 45 -11.29 32.08 13.31
N PHE A 46 -10.44 31.07 13.35
CA PHE A 46 -10.71 29.78 12.73
C PHE A 46 -11.00 28.71 13.78
N SER A 47 -12.05 27.94 13.54
CA SER A 47 -12.44 26.81 14.39
C SER A 47 -13.21 25.79 13.56
N GLU A 48 -13.18 24.53 13.98
CA GLU A 48 -14.07 23.49 13.47
C GLU A 48 -15.54 23.77 13.84
N ASN A 49 -15.78 24.45 14.96
CA ASN A 49 -17.13 24.80 15.41
C ASN A 49 -17.80 25.85 14.51
N TYR A 50 -17.05 26.47 13.61
CA TYR A 50 -17.58 27.42 12.64
C TYR A 50 -17.91 26.76 11.29
N LEU A 51 -17.68 25.46 11.15
CA LEU A 51 -18.12 24.71 9.97
C LEU A 51 -19.64 24.74 9.88
N THR A 52 -20.13 24.83 8.64
CA THR A 52 -21.55 24.89 8.30
C THR A 52 -22.01 23.56 7.73
N LYS A 53 -23.33 23.38 7.58
CA LYS A 53 -23.89 22.18 6.93
C LYS A 53 -23.48 22.04 5.46
N ASN A 54 -23.02 23.12 4.83
CA ASN A 54 -22.52 23.11 3.45
C ASN A 54 -21.08 22.61 3.37
N ASP A 55 -20.36 22.53 4.50
CA ASP A 55 -18.98 22.04 4.57
C ASP A 55 -18.96 20.51 4.62
N ILE A 56 -19.23 19.88 3.47
CA ILE A 56 -19.38 18.43 3.36
C ILE A 56 -18.14 17.64 3.78
N ARG A 57 -16.95 18.25 3.75
CA ARG A 57 -15.69 17.62 4.17
C ARG A 57 -15.57 17.51 5.69
N GLY A 58 -16.36 18.25 6.44
CA GLY A 58 -16.30 18.26 7.91
C GLY A 58 -14.95 18.70 8.46
N PRO A 59 -14.69 18.51 9.77
CA PRO A 59 -13.46 18.92 10.44
C PRO A 59 -12.24 18.09 10.04
N TRP A 60 -12.46 16.88 9.55
CA TRP A 60 -11.40 15.97 9.08
C TRP A 60 -11.86 15.27 7.82
N SER A 61 -11.04 15.29 6.77
CA SER A 61 -11.37 14.66 5.49
C SER A 61 -10.17 13.95 4.85
N LEU A 62 -10.44 12.86 4.15
CA LEU A 62 -9.43 12.09 3.43
C LEU A 62 -9.09 12.72 2.08
N HIS A 63 -7.80 12.76 1.74
CA HIS A 63 -7.34 13.21 0.43
C HIS A 63 -7.07 12.01 -0.49
N PRO A 64 -7.38 12.08 -1.79
CA PRO A 64 -7.93 13.24 -2.51
C PRO A 64 -9.47 13.35 -2.51
N THR A 65 -10.19 12.37 -1.96
CA THR A 65 -11.66 12.29 -2.11
C THR A 65 -12.45 13.41 -1.43
N GLY A 66 -11.89 14.01 -0.38
CA GLY A 66 -12.60 14.96 0.48
C GLY A 66 -13.62 14.30 1.41
N GLU A 67 -13.68 12.96 1.46
CA GLU A 67 -14.63 12.23 2.30
C GLU A 67 -14.34 12.48 3.80
N PRO A 68 -15.35 12.80 4.63
CA PRO A 68 -15.16 12.98 6.06
C PRO A 68 -14.58 11.73 6.72
N MET A 69 -13.42 11.88 7.36
CA MET A 69 -12.72 10.78 8.02
C MET A 69 -11.79 11.32 9.10
N THR A 70 -11.96 10.88 10.34
CA THR A 70 -11.08 11.26 11.45
C THR A 70 -9.79 10.43 11.46
N LYS A 71 -8.77 10.91 12.17
CA LYS A 71 -7.48 10.20 12.32
C LYS A 71 -7.62 8.77 12.85
N ASP A 72 -8.56 8.53 13.77
CA ASP A 72 -8.75 7.24 14.43
C ASP A 72 -9.56 6.25 13.59
N MET A 73 -10.37 6.76 12.65
CA MET A 73 -11.13 5.93 11.70
C MET A 73 -10.23 5.37 10.58
N VAL A 74 -9.04 5.93 10.40
CA VAL A 74 -8.06 5.44 9.41
C VAL A 74 -7.40 4.16 9.94
N THR A 75 -7.82 3.02 9.38
CA THR A 75 -7.31 1.68 9.71
C THR A 75 -6.43 1.13 8.59
N LEU A 76 -5.52 0.22 8.92
CA LEU A 76 -4.74 -0.49 7.90
C LEU A 76 -5.66 -1.33 6.99
N PRO A 77 -5.29 -1.58 5.72
CA PRO A 77 -6.04 -2.45 4.83
C PRO A 77 -6.09 -3.88 5.37
N GLU A 78 -7.26 -4.52 5.29
CA GLU A 78 -7.41 -5.94 5.64
C GLU A 78 -6.98 -6.81 4.46
N THR A 79 -6.24 -7.87 4.73
CA THR A 79 -5.92 -8.91 3.75
C THR A 79 -6.94 -10.04 3.86
N ASN A 80 -7.87 -10.11 2.92
CA ASN A 80 -8.74 -11.28 2.79
C ASN A 80 -7.98 -12.42 2.13
N THR A 81 -7.14 -13.13 2.88
CA THR A 81 -6.64 -14.42 2.44
C THR A 81 -7.73 -15.47 2.70
N ASN A 82 -8.19 -16.15 1.65
CA ASN A 82 -9.26 -17.14 1.64
C ASN A 82 -8.95 -18.45 2.40
N SER A 83 -8.09 -18.41 3.42
CA SER A 83 -7.70 -19.60 4.18
C SER A 83 -8.42 -19.63 5.53
N HIS A 84 -9.15 -20.72 5.77
CA HIS A 84 -9.98 -21.05 6.94
C HIS A 84 -9.23 -21.12 8.30
N ARG A 85 -8.12 -20.40 8.47
CA ARG A 85 -7.37 -20.31 9.73
C ARG A 85 -7.06 -18.86 10.07
N THR A 86 -7.98 -18.30 10.85
CA THR A 86 -7.82 -17.18 11.80
C THR A 86 -6.44 -16.52 11.83
N SER A 87 -6.19 -15.58 10.93
CA SER A 87 -5.27 -14.48 11.19
C SER A 87 -5.71 -13.28 10.36
N SER A 88 -6.63 -12.47 10.91
CA SER A 88 -7.03 -11.17 10.34
C SER A 88 -5.92 -10.12 10.49
N LEU A 89 -4.65 -10.54 10.39
CA LEU A 89 -3.51 -9.67 10.53
C LEU A 89 -3.28 -9.00 9.18
N SER A 90 -3.46 -7.69 9.13
CA SER A 90 -3.05 -6.88 7.98
C SER A 90 -1.58 -7.15 7.68
N ASN A 91 -1.24 -7.41 6.41
CA ASN A 91 0.14 -7.43 5.95
C ASN A 91 0.75 -6.01 5.91
N TRP A 92 0.02 -4.98 6.30
CA TRP A 92 0.51 -3.62 6.46
C TRP A 92 0.80 -3.31 7.93
N PHE A 93 1.67 -2.34 8.14
CA PHE A 93 1.87 -1.72 9.45
C PHE A 93 2.15 -0.23 9.30
N TRP A 94 1.80 0.55 10.32
CA TRP A 94 2.15 1.96 10.37
C TRP A 94 3.66 2.09 10.58
N LEU A 95 4.33 2.76 9.63
CA LEU A 95 5.74 3.09 9.73
C LEU A 95 5.95 4.37 10.56
N THR A 96 4.98 5.27 10.52
CA THR A 96 5.00 6.54 11.27
C THR A 96 3.68 6.79 11.97
N ASP A 97 3.68 7.70 12.94
CA ASP A 97 2.46 8.35 13.43
C ASP A 97 2.05 9.52 12.53
N TRP A 98 0.90 10.12 12.84
CA TRP A 98 0.39 11.30 12.15
C TRP A 98 1.31 12.50 12.36
N GLN A 99 1.77 13.09 11.27
CA GLN A 99 2.62 14.28 11.27
C GLN A 99 2.07 15.35 10.34
N ILE A 100 2.40 16.61 10.61
CA ILE A 100 2.04 17.71 9.71
C ILE A 100 3.00 17.70 8.52
N ASP A 101 2.46 17.78 7.31
CA ASP A 101 3.23 17.87 6.08
C ASP A 101 3.60 19.32 5.75
N TYR A 102 4.87 19.66 5.91
CA TYR A 102 5.46 20.95 5.55
C TYR A 102 6.11 20.95 4.16
N SER A 103 6.07 19.85 3.41
CA SER A 103 6.76 19.73 2.12
C SER A 103 6.07 20.53 1.00
N ASN A 104 4.78 20.85 1.14
CA ASN A 104 4.05 21.62 0.15
C ASN A 104 4.43 23.11 0.24
N PRO A 105 4.92 23.73 -0.86
CA PRO A 105 5.37 25.13 -0.84
C PRO A 105 4.24 26.14 -0.57
N ARG A 106 2.97 25.74 -0.69
CA ARG A 106 1.80 26.58 -0.39
C ARG A 106 1.28 26.41 1.04
N VAL A 107 2.11 25.90 1.95
CA VAL A 107 1.80 25.73 3.38
C VAL A 107 2.55 26.78 4.20
N ASP A 108 1.91 27.33 5.22
CA ASP A 108 2.58 28.13 6.24
C ASP A 108 3.70 27.29 6.89
N PRO A 109 4.98 27.67 6.75
CA PRO A 109 6.11 26.87 7.22
C PRO A 109 6.18 26.74 8.74
N THR A 110 5.48 27.60 9.49
CA THR A 110 5.46 27.56 10.96
C THR A 110 4.30 26.74 11.48
N SER A 111 3.13 26.84 10.84
CA SER A 111 1.88 26.32 11.41
C SER A 111 1.25 25.17 10.63
N GLY A 112 1.67 24.92 9.39
CA GLY A 112 1.12 23.88 8.53
C GLY A 112 -0.20 24.25 7.86
N TRP A 113 -0.73 25.46 8.07
CA TRP A 113 -2.02 25.88 7.53
C TRP A 113 -1.92 26.37 6.08
N GLN A 114 -2.98 26.11 5.33
CA GLN A 114 -3.28 26.71 4.04
C GLN A 114 -4.65 27.36 4.09
N TYR A 115 -4.87 28.42 3.34
CA TYR A 115 -6.10 29.21 3.37
C TYR A 115 -6.73 29.33 1.98
N ALA A 116 -8.06 29.29 1.90
CA ALA A 116 -8.83 29.43 0.67
C ALA A 116 -10.25 29.99 0.94
N ARG A 117 -11.07 30.17 -0.10
CA ARG A 117 -12.46 30.64 0.04
C ARG A 117 -13.45 29.49 0.17
N SER A 118 -13.13 28.35 -0.42
CA SER A 118 -13.90 27.11 -0.31
C SER A 118 -12.97 25.93 -0.05
N PHE A 119 -13.50 24.87 0.56
CA PHE A 119 -12.76 23.60 0.65
C PHE A 119 -12.58 22.97 -0.73
N ASP A 120 -13.48 23.25 -1.67
CA ASP A 120 -13.47 22.72 -3.03
C ASP A 120 -12.67 23.55 -4.02
N ASP A 121 -12.04 24.65 -3.56
CA ASP A 121 -11.11 25.41 -4.40
C ASP A 121 -9.92 24.54 -4.81
N ASP A 122 -9.49 24.67 -6.06
CA ASP A 122 -8.31 24.00 -6.60
C ASP A 122 -7.07 24.26 -5.74
N ASP A 123 -6.18 23.26 -5.63
CA ASP A 123 -4.94 23.32 -4.86
C ASP A 123 -4.04 24.54 -5.20
N ALA A 124 -4.15 25.07 -6.42
CA ALA A 124 -3.44 26.26 -6.85
C ALA A 124 -3.93 27.57 -6.20
N LEU A 125 -5.19 27.61 -5.76
CA LEU A 125 -5.85 28.77 -5.14
C LEU A 125 -5.60 28.86 -3.63
N TRP A 126 -5.09 27.80 -3.02
CA TRP A 126 -4.72 27.79 -1.61
C TRP A 126 -3.45 28.62 -1.37
N THR A 127 -3.45 29.46 -0.34
CA THR A 127 -2.32 30.32 0.02
C THR A 127 -1.73 29.93 1.38
N PRO A 128 -0.40 30.04 1.58
CA PRO A 128 0.23 29.84 2.89
C PRO A 128 -0.01 31.01 3.86
N VAL A 129 -0.49 32.17 3.35
CA VAL A 129 -0.59 33.39 4.15
C VAL A 129 -1.98 33.53 4.75
N ALA A 130 -2.05 33.63 6.09
CA ALA A 130 -3.29 33.86 6.80
C ALA A 130 -3.93 35.20 6.38
N PRO A 131 -5.26 35.24 6.13
CA PRO A 131 -5.94 36.47 5.77
C PRO A 131 -5.94 37.47 6.92
N THR A 132 -5.76 38.75 6.61
CA THR A 132 -5.77 39.85 7.58
C THR A 132 -7.19 40.36 7.87
N SER A 133 -8.12 40.18 6.92
CA SER A 133 -9.52 40.60 7.04
C SER A 133 -10.44 39.81 6.10
N GLY A 134 -11.73 40.06 6.19
CA GLY A 134 -12.76 39.47 5.32
C GLY A 134 -13.49 38.29 5.94
N TYR A 135 -14.47 37.79 5.20
CA TYR A 135 -15.40 36.74 5.61
C TYR A 135 -15.24 35.51 4.72
N ASN A 136 -15.88 34.40 5.12
CA ASN A 136 -15.91 33.13 4.37
C ASN A 136 -14.55 32.53 4.03
N TRP A 137 -13.53 32.79 4.84
CA TRP A 137 -12.28 32.05 4.71
C TRP A 137 -12.42 30.65 5.28
N VAL A 138 -11.75 29.70 4.65
CA VAL A 138 -11.49 28.37 5.20
C VAL A 138 -10.00 28.17 5.31
N ARG A 139 -9.59 27.26 6.19
CA ARG A 139 -8.22 26.77 6.23
C ARG A 139 -8.19 25.27 6.35
N ARG A 140 -7.14 24.66 5.80
CA ARG A 140 -6.85 23.24 5.96
C ARG A 140 -5.40 23.03 6.36
N ARG A 141 -5.12 21.96 7.10
CA ARG A 141 -3.76 21.51 7.42
C ARG A 141 -3.62 20.05 7.02
N ARG A 142 -2.55 19.74 6.30
CA ARG A 142 -2.28 18.40 5.79
C ARG A 142 -1.55 17.57 6.84
N TRP A 143 -2.17 16.45 7.20
CA TRP A 143 -1.63 15.43 8.08
C TRP A 143 -1.30 14.19 7.27
N VAL A 144 -0.11 13.64 7.48
CA VAL A 144 0.38 12.46 6.77
C VAL A 144 0.74 11.36 7.75
N ARG A 145 0.50 10.13 7.33
CA ARG A 145 0.95 8.92 8.02
C ARG A 145 1.40 7.91 6.99
N VAL A 146 2.53 7.26 7.24
CA VAL A 146 3.11 6.29 6.29
C VAL A 146 2.81 4.88 6.78
N MET A 147 2.33 4.03 5.87
CA MET A 147 2.23 2.59 6.10
C MET A 147 3.14 1.84 5.13
N LYS A 148 3.63 0.68 5.58
CA LYS A 148 4.50 -0.20 4.81
C LYS A 148 3.93 -1.62 4.80
N ARG A 149 3.97 -2.27 3.64
CA ARG A 149 3.61 -3.67 3.45
C ARG A 149 4.78 -4.55 3.88
N ARG A 150 4.50 -5.60 4.65
CA ARG A 150 5.43 -6.70 4.90
C ARG A 150 5.58 -7.46 3.59
N MET A 151 6.82 -7.70 3.19
CA MET A 151 7.13 -8.53 2.02
C MET A 151 7.49 -9.91 2.56
N ASP A 152 6.63 -10.88 2.32
CA ASP A 152 6.94 -12.27 2.64
C ASP A 152 7.83 -12.82 1.53
N LEU A 153 9.11 -12.98 1.79
CA LEU A 153 10.10 -13.46 0.80
C LEU A 153 9.87 -14.91 0.38
N ASN A 154 9.05 -15.66 1.13
CA ASN A 154 8.71 -17.06 0.88
C ASN A 154 7.61 -17.23 -0.16
N ASN A 155 6.68 -16.29 -0.27
CA ASN A 155 5.68 -16.28 -1.33
C ASN A 155 6.23 -15.35 -2.39
N GLY A 156 6.77 -15.95 -3.47
CA GLY A 156 7.33 -15.22 -4.60
C GLY A 156 6.53 -13.97 -4.88
N ILE A 157 7.23 -12.85 -5.02
CA ILE A 157 6.66 -11.51 -5.23
C ILE A 157 5.47 -11.66 -6.17
N HIS A 158 4.25 -11.53 -5.65
CA HIS A 158 3.06 -11.32 -6.47
C HIS A 158 3.25 -9.94 -7.10
N ARG A 159 4.10 -9.92 -8.14
CA ARG A 159 4.13 -8.91 -9.18
C ARG A 159 2.70 -8.85 -9.70
N GLY A 160 2.18 -7.65 -9.92
CA GLY A 160 0.86 -7.44 -10.51
C GLY A 160 0.71 -8.24 -11.81
N GLU A 161 0.10 -9.42 -11.71
CA GLU A 161 -0.26 -10.30 -12.82
C GLU A 161 -1.37 -9.70 -13.70
N ASN A 162 -1.82 -8.46 -13.42
CA ASN A 162 -2.81 -7.75 -14.22
C ASN A 162 -2.26 -6.46 -14.85
N MET A 163 -1.02 -6.47 -15.31
CA MET A 163 -0.60 -5.50 -16.33
C MET A 163 -0.61 -6.20 -17.68
N THR A 164 -1.80 -6.31 -18.28
CA THR A 164 -1.91 -6.40 -19.74
C THR A 164 -1.28 -5.12 -20.28
N PHE A 165 -0.01 -5.23 -20.69
CA PHE A 165 0.64 -4.19 -21.46
C PHE A 165 -0.17 -4.09 -22.75
N ALA A 166 -0.91 -2.98 -22.91
CA ALA A 166 -1.50 -2.64 -24.19
C ALA A 166 -0.33 -2.31 -25.12
N VAL A 167 0.18 -3.34 -25.80
CA VAL A 167 0.98 -3.15 -27.01
C VAL A 167 -0.04 -2.82 -28.09
N ASP A 168 -0.10 -1.54 -28.46
CA ASP A 168 -0.66 -1.10 -29.74
C ASP A 168 0.27 -1.62 -30.83
N GLU A 169 0.12 -2.87 -31.28
CA GLU A 169 0.74 -3.34 -32.52
C GLU A 169 -0.26 -4.22 -33.28
N GLU A 170 -0.89 -3.61 -34.28
CA GLU A 170 -1.05 -4.28 -35.57
C GLU A 170 0.32 -4.82 -35.96
N GLU A 171 0.54 -6.14 -35.90
CA GLU A 171 1.32 -6.94 -36.86
C GLU A 171 1.67 -8.33 -36.28
N GLU A 172 1.21 -9.33 -37.03
CA GLU A 172 1.78 -10.67 -37.25
C GLU A 172 1.83 -11.71 -36.11
N GLU A 173 1.12 -12.80 -36.38
CA GLU A 173 1.13 -14.07 -35.66
C GLU A 173 2.52 -14.71 -35.69
N GLU A 174 3.25 -14.67 -34.56
CA GLU A 174 4.30 -15.66 -34.28
C GLU A 174 3.91 -16.46 -33.03
N GLU A 175 3.52 -17.72 -33.26
CA GLU A 175 3.29 -18.73 -32.23
C GLU A 175 4.62 -19.06 -31.52
N GLU A 176 4.99 -18.31 -30.49
CA GLU A 176 6.03 -18.74 -29.57
C GLU A 176 5.46 -19.79 -28.61
N GLU A 177 5.83 -21.07 -28.84
CA GLU A 177 5.64 -22.17 -27.89
C GLU A 177 6.20 -21.78 -26.52
N GLN A 178 5.32 -21.41 -25.58
CA GLN A 178 5.68 -21.25 -24.18
C GLN A 178 6.04 -22.62 -23.60
N VAL A 179 7.32 -23.00 -23.72
CA VAL A 179 7.88 -24.16 -23.03
C VAL A 179 7.73 -23.91 -21.54
N GLN A 180 6.76 -24.59 -20.93
CA GLN A 180 6.46 -24.54 -19.51
C GLN A 180 7.67 -25.11 -18.74
N GLN A 181 8.63 -24.25 -18.39
CA GLN A 181 9.79 -24.67 -17.60
C GLN A 181 9.27 -25.19 -16.25
N PRO A 182 9.66 -26.40 -15.82
CA PRO A 182 9.19 -26.96 -14.56
C PRO A 182 9.67 -26.11 -13.39
N ASP A 183 8.79 -25.82 -12.43
CA ASP A 183 9.11 -25.02 -11.24
C ASP A 183 9.96 -25.83 -10.26
N TYR A 184 11.27 -25.78 -10.48
CA TYR A 184 12.28 -26.46 -9.68
C TYR A 184 12.26 -26.05 -8.20
N LEU A 185 11.80 -24.83 -7.89
CA LEU A 185 11.72 -24.32 -6.53
C LEU A 185 10.58 -25.00 -5.76
N MET A 186 9.40 -25.07 -6.37
CA MET A 186 8.24 -25.78 -5.81
C MET A 186 8.53 -27.27 -5.59
N GLN A 187 9.24 -27.92 -6.53
CA GLN A 187 9.62 -29.33 -6.38
C GLN A 187 10.57 -29.55 -5.21
N ALA A 188 11.60 -28.70 -5.06
CA ALA A 188 12.54 -28.78 -3.95
C ALA A 188 11.85 -28.54 -2.59
N GLU A 189 10.91 -27.59 -2.54
CA GLU A 189 10.14 -27.29 -1.34
C GLU A 189 9.25 -28.46 -0.91
N GLN A 190 8.54 -29.09 -1.84
CA GLN A 190 7.70 -30.26 -1.55
C GLN A 190 8.52 -31.42 -0.98
N ILE A 191 9.76 -31.61 -1.45
CA ILE A 191 10.68 -32.62 -0.93
C ILE A 191 11.07 -32.29 0.51
N VAL A 192 11.43 -31.04 0.81
CA VAL A 192 11.79 -30.59 2.16
C VAL A 192 10.62 -30.69 3.14
N GLN A 193 9.40 -30.36 2.69
CA GLN A 193 8.20 -30.49 3.53
C GLN A 193 7.82 -31.95 3.80
N SER A 194 8.24 -32.90 2.95
CA SER A 194 8.04 -34.34 3.16
C SER A 194 9.02 -35.00 4.15
N VAL A 195 9.93 -34.21 4.73
CA VAL A 195 10.89 -34.64 5.75
C VAL A 195 10.15 -34.80 7.08
N ASN A 196 10.34 -35.94 7.74
CA ASN A 196 9.66 -36.24 8.99
C ASN A 196 10.22 -35.36 10.13
N SER A 197 9.40 -34.51 10.74
CA SER A 197 9.77 -33.63 11.86
C SER A 197 9.70 -34.31 13.22
N ASP A 198 8.94 -35.40 13.34
CA ASP A 198 8.58 -36.02 14.61
C ASP A 198 9.61 -37.11 14.97
N ILE A 199 10.79 -36.67 15.41
CA ILE A 199 11.91 -37.54 15.84
C ILE A 199 11.72 -37.99 17.32
N LEU A 200 10.64 -37.55 17.98
CA LEU A 200 10.55 -37.55 19.44
C LEU A 200 10.10 -38.89 20.07
N GLU A 201 9.61 -39.86 19.30
CA GLU A 201 9.01 -41.10 19.86
C GLU A 201 9.32 -42.39 19.07
N THR A 202 10.56 -42.61 18.60
CA THR A 202 10.90 -43.85 17.83
C THR A 202 12.19 -44.50 18.34
N ASP A 203 12.33 -45.81 18.13
CA ASP A 203 13.49 -46.59 18.57
C ASP A 203 14.77 -46.10 17.88
N ARG A 204 15.93 -46.29 18.53
CA ARG A 204 17.22 -45.71 18.07
C ARG A 204 17.61 -46.14 16.64
N THR A 205 17.25 -47.35 16.23
CA THR A 205 17.48 -47.87 14.88
C THR A 205 16.59 -47.21 13.84
N ASP A 206 15.35 -46.89 14.20
CA ASP A 206 14.38 -46.27 13.31
C ASP A 206 14.71 -44.79 13.12
N ILE A 207 15.23 -44.12 14.15
CA ILE A 207 15.76 -42.76 14.06
C ILE A 207 16.91 -42.67 13.05
N GLU A 208 17.86 -43.62 13.09
CA GLU A 208 18.98 -43.63 12.14
C GLU A 208 18.51 -43.84 10.69
N GLN A 209 17.47 -44.66 10.49
CA GLN A 209 16.90 -44.88 9.17
C GLN A 209 16.13 -43.65 8.67
N ILE A 210 15.32 -43.03 9.51
CA ILE A 210 14.61 -41.77 9.21
C ILE A 210 15.60 -40.66 8.87
N LEU A 211 16.70 -40.54 9.61
CA LEU A 211 17.74 -39.55 9.33
C LEU A 211 18.43 -39.78 7.98
N LYS A 212 18.71 -41.05 7.62
CA LYS A 212 19.28 -41.39 6.31
C LYS A 212 18.33 -41.04 5.16
N GLU A 213 17.04 -41.36 5.30
CA GLU A 213 16.02 -41.03 4.32
C GLU A 213 15.85 -39.51 4.19
N ASN A 214 15.84 -38.78 5.30
CA ASN A 214 15.77 -37.33 5.31
C ASN A 214 16.99 -36.70 4.61
N ILE A 215 18.20 -37.20 4.87
CA ILE A 215 19.43 -36.74 4.19
C ILE A 215 19.33 -36.96 2.67
N GLN A 216 18.83 -38.11 2.23
CA GLN A 216 18.64 -38.39 0.79
C GLN A 216 17.64 -37.42 0.15
N LYS A 217 16.54 -37.11 0.83
CA LYS A 217 15.57 -36.10 0.38
C LYS A 217 16.21 -34.72 0.24
N TYR A 218 17.01 -34.29 1.21
CA TYR A 218 17.74 -33.01 1.11
C TYR A 218 18.73 -32.99 -0.05
N GLN A 219 19.45 -34.07 -0.30
CA GLN A 219 20.36 -34.19 -1.44
C GLN A 219 19.60 -34.08 -2.77
N GLN A 220 18.46 -34.75 -2.89
CA GLN A 220 17.62 -34.67 -4.08
C GLN A 220 17.11 -33.25 -4.35
N ALA A 221 16.71 -32.51 -3.31
CA ALA A 221 16.28 -31.11 -3.44
C ALA A 221 17.44 -30.20 -3.90
N VAL A 222 18.65 -30.42 -3.37
CA VAL A 222 19.85 -29.68 -3.79
C VAL A 222 20.21 -29.96 -5.24
N ASP A 223 20.13 -31.21 -5.69
CA ASP A 223 20.44 -31.60 -7.07
C ASP A 223 19.46 -30.97 -8.07
N ILE A 224 18.16 -30.95 -7.74
CA ILE A 224 17.13 -30.29 -8.55
C ILE A 224 17.46 -28.80 -8.76
N LEU A 225 17.81 -28.10 -7.67
CA LEU A 225 18.16 -26.68 -7.74
C LEU A 225 19.48 -26.43 -8.47
N SER A 226 20.49 -27.26 -8.24
CA SER A 226 21.81 -27.15 -8.88
C SER A 226 21.70 -27.33 -10.39
N ASN A 227 20.95 -28.32 -10.85
CA ASN A 227 20.73 -28.57 -12.27
C ASN A 227 19.96 -27.41 -12.94
N ALA A 228 19.00 -26.82 -12.24
CA ALA A 228 18.26 -25.64 -12.73
C ALA A 228 19.15 -24.39 -12.87
N ILE A 229 20.12 -24.22 -11.97
CA ILE A 229 21.09 -23.11 -12.05
C ILE A 229 22.02 -23.32 -13.24
N GLN A 230 22.51 -24.54 -13.45
CA GLN A 230 23.39 -24.87 -14.56
C GLN A 230 22.68 -24.74 -15.92
N SER A 231 21.43 -25.20 -16.04
CA SER A 231 20.65 -25.05 -17.28
C SER A 231 20.39 -23.58 -17.63
N LYS A 232 20.11 -22.73 -16.64
CA LYS A 232 19.96 -21.29 -16.87
C LYS A 232 21.27 -20.60 -17.30
N SER A 233 22.41 -21.08 -16.82
CA SER A 233 23.72 -20.53 -17.23
C SER A 233 24.11 -20.86 -18.67
N GLN A 234 23.60 -21.95 -19.26
CA GLN A 234 23.87 -22.33 -20.65
C GLN A 234 23.00 -21.60 -21.68
N ILE A 235 21.92 -20.94 -21.24
CA ILE A 235 21.01 -20.17 -22.11
C ILE A 235 21.51 -18.72 -22.28
N THR A 236 22.57 -18.33 -21.56
CA THR A 236 23.10 -16.95 -21.54
C THR A 236 24.43 -16.75 -22.30
N GLU A 237 24.88 -17.74 -23.06
CA GLU A 237 25.94 -17.62 -24.10
C GLU A 237 25.33 -17.67 -25.51
#